data_AF-P82777-F1
#
_entry.id   AF-P82777-F1
#
_cell.length_a   1.000
_cell.length_b   1.000
_cell.length_c   1.000
_cell.angle_alpha   90.00
_cell.angle_beta   90.00
_cell.angle_gamma   90.00
#
_symmetry.space_group_name_H-M   'P 1'
#
loop_
_entity.id
_entity.type
_entity.pdbx_description
1 polymer ?
#
loop_
_entity_poly.entity_id
_entity_poly.type
_entity_poly.pdbx_seq_one_letter_code
_entity_poly.pdbx_strand_id
1 'polypeptide(L)' 'MAKAPSPLVFPIIFLIIFALVEPNMGCIQIIGRCIKIPDCSASCRKFLGPHASGYCDNDGAGGTCICTYPCQTKEIHM' A
#
# COMPACT_ATOMS: atom_id res chain seq x y z
N MET A 1 29.54 17.15 -33.62
CA MET A 1 29.88 16.62 -32.28
C MET A 1 28.61 16.01 -31.70
N ALA A 2 28.55 14.69 -31.55
CA ALA A 2 27.41 14.02 -30.92
C ALA A 2 27.51 14.24 -29.40
N LYS A 3 26.52 14.90 -28.80
CA LYS A 3 26.45 15.11 -27.36
C LYS A 3 26.13 13.76 -26.74
N ALA A 4 27.12 13.12 -26.10
CA ALA A 4 26.89 11.88 -25.39
C ALA A 4 25.78 12.10 -24.35
N PRO A 5 24.74 11.24 -24.29
CA PRO A 5 23.75 11.33 -23.24
C PRO A 5 24.47 11.20 -21.89
N SER A 6 24.19 12.14 -20.98
CA SER A 6 24.84 12.17 -19.68
C SER A 6 24.55 10.86 -18.92
N PRO A 7 25.57 10.18 -18.36
CA PRO A 7 25.39 8.93 -17.61
C PRO A 7 24.53 9.11 -16.35
N LEU A 8 24.25 10.36 -15.96
CA LEU A 8 23.43 10.72 -14.80
C LEU A 8 21.92 10.65 -15.05
N VAL A 9 21.47 10.61 -16.31
CA VAL A 9 20.03 10.59 -16.60
C VAL A 9 19.38 9.31 -16.06
N PHE A 10 20.05 8.17 -16.22
CA PHE A 10 19.55 6.88 -15.75
C PHE A 10 19.36 6.79 -14.22
N PRO A 11 20.37 7.12 -13.37
CA PRO A 11 20.19 7.07 -11.93
C PRO A 11 19.15 8.08 -11.43
N ILE A 12 19.01 9.25 -12.05
CA ILE A 12 17.98 10.23 -11.67
C ILE A 12 16.58 9.67 -11.93
N ILE A 13 16.33 9.08 -13.11
CA ILE A 13 15.03 8.47 -13.43
C ILE A 13 14.72 7.33 -12.44
N PHE A 14 15.72 6.49 -12.13
CA PHE A 14 15.54 5.41 -11.16
C PHE A 14 15.15 5.92 -9.77
N LEU A 15 15.81 6.98 -9.29
CA LEU A 15 15.48 7.61 -8.00
C LEU A 15 14.07 8.21 -8.01
N ILE A 16 13.66 8.88 -9.08
CA ILE A 16 12.30 9.44 -9.19
C ILE A 16 11.25 8.33 -9.16
N ILE A 17 11.46 7.24 -9.90
CA ILE A 17 10.54 6.09 -9.91
C ILE A 17 10.47 5.47 -8.52
N PHE A 18 11.60 5.23 -7.86
CA PHE A 18 11.65 4.64 -6.52
C PHE A 18 10.94 5.54 -5.49
N ALA A 19 11.22 6.84 -5.50
CA ALA A 19 10.58 7.81 -4.63
C ALA A 19 9.06 7.95 -4.89
N LEU A 20 8.58 7.64 -6.09
CA LEU A 20 7.15 7.55 -6.40
C LEU A 20 6.54 6.22 -5.93
N VAL A 21 7.28 5.12 -5.95
CA VAL A 21 6.76 3.80 -5.57
C VAL A 21 6.40 3.77 -4.08
N GLU A 22 7.25 4.31 -3.20
CA GLU A 22 7.02 4.33 -1.75
C GLU A 22 5.68 4.95 -1.31
N PRO A 23 5.26 6.14 -1.80
CA PRO A 23 3.95 6.71 -1.44
C PRO A 23 2.77 6.03 -2.13
N ASN A 24 2.99 5.29 -3.23
CA ASN A 24 1.93 4.56 -3.94
C ASN A 24 1.70 3.15 -3.37
N MET A 25 2.63 2.64 -2.56
CA MET A 25 2.43 1.44 -1.77
C MET A 25 1.49 1.79 -0.62
N GLY A 26 0.21 1.52 -0.79
CA GLY A 26 -0.79 1.68 0.26
C GLY A 26 -0.41 0.98 1.57
N CYS A 27 -1.03 1.38 2.66
CA CYS A 27 -0.80 0.81 3.97
C CYS A 27 -1.58 -0.50 4.13
N ILE A 28 -0.99 -1.45 4.86
CA ILE A 28 -1.61 -2.74 5.17
C ILE A 28 -1.94 -2.79 6.67
N GLN A 29 -3.10 -3.32 7.03
CA GLN A 29 -3.47 -3.61 8.43
C GLN A 29 -4.23 -4.93 8.53
N ILE A 30 -3.85 -5.77 9.50
CA ILE A 30 -4.56 -7.03 9.80
C ILE A 30 -5.59 -6.75 10.90
N ILE A 31 -6.86 -7.10 10.67
CA ILE A 31 -7.94 -6.85 11.63
C ILE A 31 -8.49 -8.12 12.31
N GLY A 32 -8.04 -9.31 11.90
CA GLY A 32 -8.37 -10.57 12.56
C GLY A 32 -8.46 -11.76 11.62
N ARG A 33 -9.19 -12.80 12.05
CA ARG A 33 -9.41 -14.02 11.26
C ARG A 33 -10.69 -13.95 10.45
N CYS A 34 -10.66 -14.41 9.21
CA CYS A 34 -11.80 -14.39 8.30
C CYS A 34 -12.98 -15.23 8.80
N ILE A 35 -12.72 -16.34 9.49
CA ILE A 35 -13.79 -17.14 10.12
C ILE A 35 -14.63 -16.35 11.14
N LYS A 36 -14.09 -15.26 11.71
CA LYS A 36 -14.79 -14.37 12.65
C LYS A 36 -15.29 -13.07 12.01
N ILE A 37 -14.92 -12.81 10.75
CA ILE A 37 -15.19 -11.56 10.04
C ILE A 37 -15.91 -11.93 8.73
N PRO A 38 -17.26 -11.98 8.73
CA PRO A 38 -18.02 -12.49 7.59
C PRO A 38 -17.83 -11.65 6.32
N ASP A 39 -17.58 -10.35 6.46
CA ASP A 39 -17.20 -9.46 5.37
C ASP A 39 -15.95 -8.66 5.77
N CYS A 40 -14.80 -9.17 5.34
CA CYS A 40 -13.50 -8.54 5.57
C CYS A 40 -13.43 -7.14 4.94
N SER A 41 -13.93 -6.99 3.71
CA SER A 41 -13.88 -5.74 2.95
C SER A 41 -14.73 -4.65 3.61
N ALA A 42 -15.96 -4.96 4.03
CA ALA A 42 -16.82 -4.02 4.76
C ALA A 42 -16.25 -3.66 6.13
N SER A 43 -15.65 -4.63 6.82
CA SER A 43 -14.99 -4.38 8.11
C SER A 43 -13.80 -3.44 7.94
N CYS A 44 -12.95 -3.65 6.94
CA CYS A 44 -11.86 -2.72 6.62
C CYS A 44 -12.37 -1.31 6.36
N ARG A 45 -13.41 -1.15 5.53
CA ARG A 45 -14.03 0.18 5.29
C ARG A 45 -14.56 0.84 6.55
N LYS A 46 -15.15 0.06 7.45
CA LYS A 46 -15.68 0.55 8.73
C LYS A 46 -14.58 1.03 9.68
N PHE A 47 -13.45 0.31 9.75
CA PHE A 47 -12.35 0.62 10.68
C PHE A 47 -11.37 1.67 10.15
N LEU A 48 -11.10 1.67 8.84
CA LEU A 48 -10.03 2.47 8.22
C LEU A 48 -10.54 3.60 7.33
N GLY A 49 -11.85 3.63 7.05
CA GLY A 49 -12.49 4.63 6.19
C GLY A 49 -12.84 4.10 4.80
N PRO A 50 -13.58 4.90 4.01
CA PRO A 50 -14.22 4.45 2.77
C PRO A 50 -13.25 4.01 1.67
N HIS A 51 -12.00 4.46 1.74
CA HIS A 51 -10.95 4.12 0.77
C HIS A 51 -10.19 2.83 1.13
N ALA A 52 -10.53 2.17 2.23
CA ALA A 52 -9.96 0.88 2.56
C ALA A 52 -10.61 -0.24 1.73
N SER A 53 -9.78 -1.18 1.30
CA SER A 53 -10.19 -2.47 0.77
C SER A 53 -9.79 -3.58 1.76
N GLY A 54 -10.39 -4.75 1.61
CA GLY A 54 -10.08 -5.89 2.47
C GLY A 54 -10.23 -7.19 1.71
N TYR A 55 -9.34 -8.14 1.97
CA TYR A 55 -9.36 -9.49 1.42
C TYR A 55 -8.97 -10.52 2.47
N CYS A 56 -9.44 -11.74 2.25
CA CYS A 56 -9.10 -12.89 3.08
C CYS A 56 -7.94 -13.64 2.46
N ASP A 57 -6.80 -13.59 3.13
CA ASP A 57 -5.65 -14.41 2.83
C ASP A 57 -5.85 -15.79 3.48
N ASN A 58 -5.93 -16.85 2.67
CA ASN A 58 -6.27 -18.20 3.13
C ASN A 58 -5.05 -19.00 3.62
N ASP A 59 -3.95 -18.33 3.92
CA ASP A 59 -2.78 -18.92 4.57
C ASP A 59 -3.13 -19.38 6.00
N GLY A 60 -3.68 -20.59 6.10
CA GLY A 60 -4.05 -21.28 7.35
C GLY A 60 -5.55 -21.51 7.55
N ALA A 61 -5.88 -22.36 8.54
CA ALA A 61 -7.20 -22.98 8.75
C ALA A 61 -8.40 -22.04 9.01
N GLY A 62 -8.24 -20.71 8.97
CA GLY A 62 -9.34 -19.77 9.18
C GLY A 62 -9.21 -18.43 8.45
N GLY A 63 -8.21 -18.29 7.58
CA GLY A 63 -7.87 -17.08 6.85
C GLY A 63 -7.53 -15.85 7.72
N THR A 64 -6.68 -14.97 7.21
CA THR A 64 -6.33 -13.69 7.81
C THR A 64 -7.01 -12.58 7.03
N CYS A 65 -7.76 -11.71 7.71
CA CYS A 65 -8.40 -10.57 7.07
C CYS A 65 -7.40 -9.41 7.00
N ILE A 66 -6.97 -9.11 5.78
CA ILE A 66 -5.98 -8.09 5.45
C ILE A 66 -6.68 -6.90 4.83
N CYS A 67 -6.48 -5.72 5.40
CA CYS A 67 -6.95 -4.45 4.89
C CYS A 67 -5.84 -3.73 4.15
N THR A 68 -6.15 -3.12 3.01
CA THR A 68 -5.29 -2.18 2.30
C THR A 68 -5.97 -0.81 2.27
N TYR A 69 -5.23 0.28 2.48
CA TYR A 69 -5.79 1.62 2.50
C TYR A 69 -4.73 2.65 2.10
N PRO A 70 -5.12 3.84 1.60
CA PRO A 70 -4.16 4.92 1.39
C PRO A 70 -3.45 5.23 2.71
N CYS A 71 -2.12 5.17 2.72
CA CYS A 71 -1.37 5.69 3.86
C CYS A 71 -1.72 7.17 4.00
N GLN A 72 -2.14 7.58 5.19
CA GLN A 72 -2.16 9.01 5.47
C GLN A 72 -0.69 9.45 5.40
N THR A 73 -0.34 10.24 4.38
CA THR A 73 0.88 11.03 4.43
C THR A 73 0.75 11.83 5.72
N LYS A 74 1.47 11.43 6.76
CA LYS A 74 1.60 12.28 7.94
C LYS A 74 2.12 13.58 7.37
N GLU A 75 1.28 14.61 7.32
CA GLU A 75 1.77 15.97 7.24
C GLU A 75 2.60 16.13 8.51
N ILE A 76 3.90 15.88 8.38
CA ILE A 76 4.88 16.40 9.31
C ILE A 76 4.84 17.90 9.03
N HIS A 77 3.87 18.58 9.64
CA HIS A 77 4.01 20.00 9.89
C HIS A 77 5.35 20.15 10.64
N MET A 78 6.27 20.89 10.03
CA MET A 78 7.55 21.30 10.60
C MET A 78 7.40 21.81 12.04
#